data_AF-A0A944FVJ6-F1
#
_entry.id   AF-A0A944FVJ6-F1
#
_cell.length_a   1.000
_cell.length_b   1.000
_cell.length_c   1.000
_cell.angle_alpha   90.00
_cell.angle_beta   90.00
_cell.angle_gamma   90.00
#
_symmetry.space_group_name_H-M   'P 1'
#
loop_
_entity.id
_entity.type
_entity.pdbx_description
1 polymer ?
#
loop_
_entity_poly.entity_id
_entity_poly.type
_entity_poly.pdbx_seq_one_letter_code
_entity_poly.pdbx_strand_id
1 'polypeptide(L)'
;MKENNGEVPQYYIEHSHDAIIPPEDWELVQLEMTRRKALGRRYSGNSVFGARLICEDCGGFFGAKTWNSTNKYKRTVWQCNDKILVQDLLLVHR
;
A
#
# COMPACT_ATOMS: atom_id res chain seq x y z
N MET A 1 12.76 19.06 -24.95
CA MET A 1 14.11 18.50 -25.18
C MET A 1 13.92 17.14 -25.82
N LYS A 2 14.60 16.81 -26.92
CA LYS A 2 14.48 15.51 -27.60
C LYS A 2 15.14 14.44 -26.72
N GLU A 3 14.47 13.32 -26.47
CA GLU A 3 15.07 12.17 -25.79
C GLU A 3 16.14 11.53 -26.69
N ASN A 4 17.28 11.19 -26.09
CA ASN A 4 18.37 10.52 -26.78
C ASN A 4 18.06 9.02 -26.89
N ASN A 5 17.90 8.52 -28.11
CA ASN A 5 17.64 7.11 -28.43
C ASN A 5 18.95 6.35 -28.77
N GLY A 6 20.10 6.87 -28.31
CA GLY A 6 21.42 6.29 -28.57
C GLY A 6 22.21 7.02 -29.66
N GLU A 7 21.77 8.21 -30.09
CA GLU A 7 22.52 9.04 -31.04
C GLU A 7 23.81 9.61 -30.44
N VAL A 8 23.88 9.77 -29.12
CA VAL A 8 25.07 10.29 -28.40
C VAL A 8 25.34 9.44 -27.14
N PRO A 9 26.61 9.17 -26.76
CA PRO A 9 26.93 8.51 -25.50
C PRO A 9 26.39 9.28 -24.30
N GLN A 10 25.72 8.58 -23.39
CA GLN A 10 25.19 9.13 -22.14
C GLN A 10 25.96 8.54 -20.96
N TYR A 11 26.43 9.42 -20.07
CA TYR A 11 27.15 9.05 -18.85
C TYR A 11 26.39 9.58 -17.63
N TYR A 12 26.33 8.78 -16.57
CA TYR A 12 25.89 9.24 -15.26
C TYR A 12 27.12 9.75 -14.50
N ILE A 13 27.15 11.03 -14.16
CA ILE A 13 28.25 11.67 -13.45
C ILE A 13 27.75 12.08 -12.08
N GLU A 14 28.35 11.52 -11.04
CA GLU A 14 28.04 11.83 -9.66
C GLU A 14 28.76 13.10 -9.21
N HIS A 15 28.14 13.84 -8.27
CA HIS A 15 28.74 15.01 -7.60
C HIS A 15 29.23 16.15 -8.52
N SER A 16 28.61 16.33 -9.68
CA SER A 16 28.91 17.47 -10.59
C SER A 16 28.48 18.83 -10.00
N HIS A 17 27.46 18.83 -9.14
CA HIS A 17 27.01 19.98 -8.37
C HIS A 17 26.59 19.53 -6.97
N ASP A 18 26.50 20.48 -6.05
CA ASP A 18 26.00 20.22 -4.70
C ASP A 18 24.56 19.67 -4.76
N ALA A 19 24.30 18.65 -3.96
CA ALA A 19 23.01 17.97 -3.99
C ALA A 19 21.89 18.93 -3.53
N ILE A 20 20.79 19.00 -4.29
CA ILE A 20 19.60 19.79 -3.92
C ILE A 20 18.91 19.17 -2.69
N ILE A 21 18.88 17.84 -2.67
CA ILE A 21 18.37 17.01 -1.58
C ILE A 21 19.55 16.17 -1.10
N PRO A 22 19.78 16.05 0.22
CA PRO A 22 20.82 15.16 0.73
C PRO A 22 20.66 13.73 0.20
N PRO A 23 21.75 13.04 -0.20
CA PRO A 23 21.69 11.69 -0.73
C PRO A 23 20.93 10.71 0.19
N GLU A 24 21.09 10.85 1.51
CA GLU A 24 20.41 10.03 2.51
C GLU A 24 18.88 10.18 2.45
N ASP A 25 18.36 11.41 2.33
CA ASP A 25 16.93 11.67 2.22
C ASP A 25 16.39 11.15 0.88
N TRP A 26 17.17 11.29 -0.19
CA TRP A 26 16.83 10.75 -1.49
C TRP A 26 16.68 9.23 -1.44
N GLU A 27 17.64 8.52 -0.84
CA GLU A 27 17.61 7.07 -0.67
C GLU A 27 16.40 6.61 0.15
N LEU A 28 16.10 7.30 1.26
CA LEU A 28 14.92 7.02 2.08
C LEU A 28 13.62 7.14 1.27
N VAL A 29 13.51 8.17 0.43
CA VAL A 29 12.35 8.35 -0.45
C VAL A 29 12.27 7.24 -1.50
N GLN A 30 13.38 6.84 -2.11
CA GLN A 30 13.40 5.72 -3.06
C GLN A 30 12.96 4.40 -2.42
N LEU A 31 13.38 4.13 -1.18
CA LEU A 31 12.93 2.98 -0.40
C LEU A 31 11.43 3.03 -0.12
N GLU A 32 10.90 4.19 0.30
CA GLU A 32 9.47 4.36 0.55
C GLU A 32 8.63 4.23 -0.73
N MET A 33 9.12 4.77 -1.87
CA MET A 33 8.48 4.58 -3.18
C MET A 33 8.42 3.10 -3.55
N THR A 34 9.51 2.36 -3.34
CA THR A 34 9.59 0.92 -3.59
C THR A 34 8.61 0.15 -2.69
N ARG A 35 8.58 0.48 -1.39
CA ARG A 35 7.64 -0.12 -0.43
C ARG A 35 6.18 0.11 -0.84
N ARG A 36 5.82 1.34 -1.24
CA ARG A 36 4.47 1.66 -1.72
C ARG A 36 4.12 0.92 -3.00
N LYS A 37 5.06 0.81 -3.93
CA LYS A 37 4.88 0.06 -5.18
C LYS A 37 4.62 -1.43 -4.91
N ALA A 38 5.35 -2.02 -3.96
CA ALA A 38 5.15 -3.42 -3.57
C ALA A 38 3.76 -3.70 -2.95
N LEU A 39 3.19 -2.73 -2.23
CA LEU A 39 1.82 -2.83 -1.70
C LEU A 39 0.74 -2.69 -2.78
N GLY A 40 1.07 -2.08 -3.92
CA GLY A 40 0.16 -1.87 -5.04
C GLY A 40 -1.12 -1.15 -4.64
N ARG A 41 -2.27 -1.65 -5.12
CA ARG A 41 -3.61 -1.04 -4.88
C ARG A 41 -4.04 -1.03 -3.42
N ARG A 42 -3.36 -1.76 -2.53
CA ARG A 42 -3.69 -1.80 -1.10
C ARG A 42 -3.34 -0.47 -0.41
N TYR A 43 -2.27 0.19 -0.86
CA TYR A 43 -1.88 1.51 -0.37
C TYR A 43 -2.67 2.60 -1.13
N SER A 44 -3.86 2.94 -0.65
CA SER A 44 -4.75 3.90 -1.31
C SER A 44 -4.82 5.27 -0.63
N GLY A 45 -4.38 5.40 0.63
CA GLY A 45 -4.53 6.64 1.40
C GLY A 45 -5.98 7.02 1.76
N ASN A 46 -6.97 6.20 1.36
CA ASN A 46 -8.41 6.51 1.52
C ASN A 46 -8.91 6.46 2.97
N SER A 47 -8.07 6.09 3.93
CA SER A 47 -8.43 5.98 5.35
C SER A 47 -7.20 5.99 6.24
N VAL A 48 -7.41 6.38 7.50
CA VAL A 48 -6.34 6.42 8.53
C VAL A 48 -5.71 5.06 8.82
N PHE A 49 -6.39 3.96 8.50
CA PHE A 49 -5.93 2.59 8.72
C PHE A 49 -5.59 1.83 7.42
N GLY A 50 -5.68 2.49 6.27
CA GLY A 50 -5.41 1.87 4.97
C GLY A 50 -3.98 1.33 4.89
N ALA A 51 -3.84 0.05 4.52
CA ALA A 51 -2.56 -0.67 4.47
C ALA A 51 -1.71 -0.60 5.76
N ARG A 52 -2.36 -0.41 6.93
CA ARG A 52 -1.69 -0.32 8.25
C ARG A 52 -2.11 -1.45 9.19
N LEU A 53 -3.39 -1.78 9.24
CA LEU A 53 -3.91 -2.86 10.08
C LEU A 53 -3.77 -4.20 9.35
N ILE A 54 -3.00 -5.12 9.94
CA ILE A 54 -2.72 -6.46 9.41
C ILE A 54 -3.33 -7.51 10.36
N CYS A 55 -3.94 -8.54 9.79
CA CYS A 55 -4.49 -9.68 10.51
C CYS A 55 -3.37 -10.66 10.88
N GLU A 56 -3.29 -10.99 12.16
CA GLU A 56 -2.32 -11.97 12.68
C GLU A 56 -2.59 -13.38 12.12
N ASP A 57 -3.86 -13.75 11.94
CA ASP A 57 -4.22 -15.10 11.49
C ASP A 57 -3.91 -15.36 10.00
N CYS A 58 -4.14 -14.37 9.11
CA CYS A 58 -4.01 -14.57 7.66
C CYS A 58 -2.95 -13.69 6.98
N GLY A 59 -2.35 -12.73 7.69
CA GLY A 59 -1.42 -11.74 7.12
C GLY A 59 -2.07 -10.71 6.19
N GLY A 60 -3.39 -10.79 5.98
CA GLY A 60 -4.16 -9.87 5.15
C GLY A 60 -4.41 -8.52 5.80
N PHE A 61 -4.71 -7.50 5.00
CA PHE A 61 -5.07 -6.18 5.52
C PHE A 61 -6.53 -6.12 5.94
N PHE A 62 -6.80 -5.37 7.00
CA PHE A 62 -8.17 -5.00 7.38
C PHE A 62 -8.75 -4.01 6.37
N GLY A 63 -10.07 -4.08 6.19
CA GLY A 63 -10.85 -3.12 5.40
C GLY A 63 -12.02 -2.57 6.22
N ALA A 64 -12.39 -1.32 5.92
CA ALA A 64 -13.60 -0.72 6.46
C ALA A 64 -14.85 -1.41 5.86
N LYS A 65 -15.76 -1.86 6.73
CA LYS A 65 -17.06 -2.42 6.36
C LYS A 65 -18.16 -1.58 7.00
N THR A 66 -19.26 -1.39 6.26
CA THR A 66 -20.45 -0.74 6.80
C THR A 66 -21.37 -1.79 7.39
N TRP A 67 -21.68 -1.67 8.67
CA TRP A 67 -22.67 -2.50 9.36
C TRP A 67 -23.96 -1.72 9.56
N ASN A 68 -25.11 -2.41 9.60
CA ASN A 68 -26.45 -1.81 9.78
C ASN A 68 -26.74 -0.68 8.77
N SER A 69 -26.39 -0.86 7.50
CA SER A 69 -26.41 0.18 6.45
C SER A 69 -27.73 0.93 6.31
N THR A 70 -28.85 0.27 6.66
CA THR A 70 -30.22 0.76 6.44
C THR A 70 -30.87 1.35 7.71
N ASN A 71 -30.23 1.24 8.88
CA ASN A 71 -30.81 1.70 10.16
C ASN A 71 -29.95 2.80 10.81
N LYS A 72 -30.52 3.53 11.79
CA LYS A 72 -29.87 4.57 12.61
C LYS A 72 -28.60 4.09 13.33
N TYR A 73 -28.42 2.77 13.49
CA TYR A 73 -27.24 2.16 14.08
C TYR A 73 -26.13 1.84 13.06
N LYS A 74 -26.18 2.46 11.87
CA LYS A 74 -25.13 2.36 10.85
C LYS A 74 -23.79 2.73 11.45
N ARG A 75 -22.81 1.85 11.32
CA ARG A 75 -21.44 2.07 11.82
C ARG A 75 -20.40 1.49 10.89
N THR A 76 -19.24 2.12 10.85
CA THR A 76 -18.07 1.58 10.15
C THR A 76 -17.26 0.71 11.12
N VAL A 77 -17.00 -0.53 10.74
CA VAL A 77 -16.19 -1.47 11.50
C VAL A 77 -14.99 -1.89 10.65
N TRP A 78 -13.82 -2.01 11.28
CA TRP A 78 -12.63 -2.55 10.63
C TRP A 78 -12.60 -4.06 10.81
N GLN A 79 -12.59 -4.79 9.70
CA GLN A 79 -12.61 -6.25 9.71
C GLN A 79 -11.58 -6.79 8.73
N CYS A 80 -10.95 -7.92 9.07
CA CYS A 80 -10.08 -8.65 8.16
C CYS A 80 -10.85 -8.98 6.86
N ASN A 81 -10.24 -8.67 5.71
CA ASN A 81 -10.87 -8.91 4.41
C ASN A 81 -10.92 -10.39 4.04
N ASP A 82 -9.98 -11.19 4.54
CA ASP A 82 -9.88 -12.62 4.24
C ASP A 82 -10.69 -13.49 5.22
N LYS A 83 -11.33 -12.87 6.22
CA LYS A 83 -12.19 -13.56 7.20
C LYS A 83 -13.39 -14.29 6.57
N ILE A 84 -13.80 -13.91 5.36
CA ILE A 84 -14.95 -14.54 4.70
C ILE A 84 -14.70 -16.03 4.40
N LEU A 85 -13.45 -16.51 4.41
CA LEU A 85 -13.15 -17.92 4.14
C LEU A 85 -13.42 -18.89 5.31
N VAL A 86 -13.65 -18.40 6.54
CA VAL A 86 -13.70 -19.26 7.75
C VAL A 86 -15.09 -19.41 8.40
N GLN A 87 -16.14 -18.74 7.91
CA GLN A 87 -17.49 -18.90 8.50
C GLN A 87 -18.39 -19.90 7.75
N ASP A 88 -18.11 -20.22 6.47
CA ASP A 88 -18.96 -21.14 5.67
C ASP A 88 -18.48 -22.60 5.64
N LEU A 89 -17.28 -22.91 6.15
CA LEU A 89 -16.75 -24.28 6.17
C LEU A 89 -16.94 -25.04 7.49
N LEU A 90 -17.48 -24.40 8.54
CA LEU A 90 -17.74 -25.04 9.84
C LEU A 90 -19.22 -25.42 10.07
N LEU A 91 -20.08 -25.33 9.06
CA LEU A 91 -21.50 -25.70 9.15
C LEU A 91 -21.91 -26.93 8.31
N VAL A 92 -20.97 -27.74 7.79
CA VAL A 92 -21.28 -28.98 7.04
C VAL A 92 -20.97 -30.26 7.84
N HIS A 93 -20.52 -30.14 9.10
CA HIS A 93 -20.25 -31.29 9.98
C HIS A 93 -20.89 -31.17 11.38
N ARG A 94 -22.18 -30.81 11.43
CA ARG A 94 -23.11 -31.29 12.46
C ARG A 94 -24.46 -31.58 11.84
#